data_AF-A0A7K4FFY9-F1
#
_entry.id   AF-A0A7K4FFY9-F1
#
_cell.length_a   1.000
_cell.length_b   1.000
_cell.length_c   1.000
_cell.angle_alpha   90.00
_cell.angle_beta   90.00
_cell.angle_gamma   90.00
#
_symmetry.space_group_name_H-M   'P 1'
#
loop_
_entity.id
_entity.type
_entity.pdbx_description
1 polymer ?
#
loop_
_entity_poly.entity_id
_entity_poly.type
_entity_poly.pdbx_seq_one_letter_code
_entity_poly.pdbx_strand_id
1 'polypeptide(L)'
;MIRTLRALALESEALVALFDARAIAGERHLLSAWAHLGRSREHGESRLRERGAEFALYVAGEDQLGRALAKVGVAADTERFVLVGERPLEPGPLLERFGLVLDPAAYPVPPSEATLGRLGIGEADRTAVAQSSWEGLVLERVALVDLNASTASEPGRARKDAPANPPGQGSSRPPPKGAGSKAKH
;
A
#
# COMPACT_ATOMS: atom_id res chain seq x y z
N MET A 1 22.49 7.68 -2.53
CA MET A 1 21.92 7.41 -1.20
C MET A 1 20.49 6.86 -1.28
N ILE A 2 19.46 7.66 -1.59
CA ILE A 2 18.05 7.21 -1.58
C ILE A 2 17.78 5.98 -2.46
N ARG A 3 18.31 5.96 -3.69
CA ARG A 3 18.21 4.77 -4.57
C ARG A 3 18.83 3.52 -3.94
N THR A 4 19.97 3.68 -3.27
CA THR A 4 20.71 2.56 -2.67
C THR A 4 20.02 2.04 -1.40
N LEU A 5 19.44 2.94 -0.60
CA LEU A 5 18.62 2.59 0.55
C LEU A 5 17.33 1.85 0.13
N ARG A 6 16.70 2.28 -0.97
CA ARG A 6 15.56 1.57 -1.56
C ARG A 6 15.95 0.19 -2.11
N ALA A 7 17.12 0.06 -2.73
CA ALA A 7 17.60 -1.24 -3.21
C ALA A 7 17.80 -2.22 -2.05
N LEU A 8 18.37 -1.78 -0.93
CA LEU A 8 18.49 -2.59 0.29
C LEU A 8 17.14 -3.05 0.85
N ALA A 9 16.14 -2.18 0.81
CA ALA A 9 14.79 -2.54 1.22
C ALA A 9 14.17 -3.63 0.32
N LEU A 10 14.53 -3.67 -0.97
CA LEU A 10 14.07 -4.70 -1.90
C LEU A 10 14.85 -6.01 -1.80
N GLU A 11 16.11 -5.96 -1.33
CA GLU A 11 16.99 -7.13 -1.16
C GLU A 11 16.74 -7.87 0.16
N SER A 12 16.03 -7.27 1.11
CA SER A 12 15.76 -7.87 2.41
C SER A 12 14.47 -8.70 2.42
N GLU A 13 14.54 -9.91 2.99
CA GLU A 13 13.34 -10.70 3.30
C GLU A 13 12.54 -10.13 4.48
N ALA A 14 13.23 -9.41 5.37
CA ALA A 14 12.62 -8.65 6.45
C ALA A 14 12.08 -7.31 5.92
N LEU A 15 10.98 -6.82 6.50
CA LEU A 15 10.50 -5.49 6.10
C LEU A 15 11.52 -4.43 6.49
N VAL A 16 11.95 -3.67 5.50
CA VAL A 16 12.68 -2.41 5.68
C VAL A 16 11.96 -1.35 4.85
N ALA A 17 11.52 -0.26 5.50
CA ALA A 17 10.78 0.82 4.87
C ALA A 17 11.36 2.18 5.28
N LEU A 18 11.25 3.14 4.37
CA LEU A 18 11.79 4.49 4.53
C LEU A 18 10.71 5.50 4.21
N PHE A 19 10.47 6.40 5.15
CA PHE A 19 9.46 7.44 5.01
C PHE A 19 10.05 8.82 5.27
N ASP A 20 9.56 9.82 4.56
CA ASP A 20 9.88 11.22 4.86
C ASP A 20 9.41 11.56 6.28
N ALA A 21 10.33 12.03 7.13
CA ALA A 21 10.03 12.30 8.54
C ALA A 21 8.95 13.39 8.70
N ARG A 22 8.81 14.28 7.71
CA ARG A 22 7.77 15.33 7.68
C ARG A 22 6.35 14.75 7.62
N ALA A 23 6.21 13.51 7.17
CA ALA A 23 4.93 12.82 7.01
C ALA A 23 4.56 11.90 8.17
N ILE A 24 5.39 11.79 9.22
CA ILE A 24 5.13 10.87 10.33
C ILE A 24 4.59 11.63 11.54
N ALA A 25 3.36 11.30 11.94
CA ALA A 25 2.64 11.90 13.06
C ALA A 25 2.89 11.20 14.42
N GLY A 26 4.14 10.84 14.71
CA GLY A 26 4.53 10.18 15.96
C GLY A 26 4.50 8.65 15.91
N GLU A 27 4.74 8.02 17.07
CA GLU A 27 4.95 6.58 17.19
C GLU A 27 3.69 5.76 16.93
N ARG A 28 2.55 6.19 17.48
CA ARG A 28 1.30 5.44 17.35
C ARG A 28 0.85 5.38 15.89
N HIS A 29 1.20 6.37 15.08
CA HIS A 29 0.94 6.37 13.65
C HIS A 29 1.59 5.15 12.97
N LEU A 30 2.90 4.94 13.17
CA LEU A 30 3.61 3.80 12.57
C LEU A 30 3.17 2.47 13.16
N LEU A 31 2.95 2.41 14.49
CA LEU A 31 2.48 1.19 15.15
C LEU A 31 1.08 0.78 14.67
N SER A 32 0.18 1.75 14.47
CA SER A 32 -1.15 1.48 13.92
C SER A 32 -1.06 0.96 12.49
N ALA A 33 -0.30 1.64 11.63
CA ALA A 33 -0.07 1.18 10.27
C ALA A 33 0.56 -0.23 10.21
N TRP A 34 1.45 -0.54 11.16
CA TRP A 34 2.07 -1.86 11.30
C TRP A 34 1.04 -2.93 11.66
N ALA A 35 0.17 -2.63 12.62
CA ALA A 35 -0.90 -3.54 13.03
C ALA A 35 -1.88 -3.82 11.89
N HIS A 36 -2.23 -2.80 11.10
CA HIS A 36 -3.08 -2.99 9.91
C HIS A 36 -2.41 -3.84 8.83
N LEU A 37 -1.11 -3.61 8.56
CA LEU A 37 -0.34 -4.49 7.67
C LEU A 37 -0.37 -5.94 8.17
N GLY A 38 -0.07 -6.17 9.45
CA GLY A 38 -0.09 -7.51 10.05
C GLY A 38 -1.44 -8.20 9.85
N ARG A 39 -2.54 -7.53 10.22
CA ARG A 39 -3.90 -8.07 10.07
C ARG A 39 -4.24 -8.43 8.62
N SER A 40 -3.96 -7.55 7.67
CA SER A 40 -4.25 -7.81 6.27
C SER A 40 -3.46 -9.02 5.75
N ARG A 41 -2.24 -9.24 6.21
CA ARG A 41 -1.45 -10.43 5.83
C ARG A 41 -1.94 -11.70 6.50
N GLU A 42 -2.27 -11.64 7.78
CA GLU A 42 -2.81 -12.78 8.53
C GLU A 42 -4.12 -13.31 7.93
N HIS A 43 -4.99 -12.41 7.43
CA HIS A 43 -6.26 -12.79 6.82
C HIS A 43 -6.18 -13.07 5.30
N GLY A 44 -4.99 -12.98 4.69
CA GLY A 44 -4.84 -13.16 3.24
C GLY A 44 -5.46 -12.04 2.39
N GLU A 45 -5.70 -10.88 3.00
CA GLU A 45 -6.26 -9.67 2.40
C GLU A 45 -5.17 -8.71 1.91
N SER A 46 -3.97 -9.24 1.65
CA SER A 46 -2.83 -8.41 1.22
C SER A 46 -3.14 -7.71 -0.09
N ARG A 47 -2.98 -6.39 -0.11
CA ARG A 47 -3.27 -5.53 -1.26
C ARG A 47 -2.14 -5.50 -2.26
N LEU A 48 -0.92 -5.57 -1.76
CA LEU A 48 0.29 -5.53 -2.58
C LEU A 48 1.19 -6.71 -2.22
N ARG A 49 1.96 -7.17 -3.22
CA ARG A 49 2.93 -8.26 -3.02
C ARG A 49 4.02 -7.83 -2.03
N GLU A 50 4.58 -6.65 -2.24
CA GLU A 50 5.67 -6.10 -1.43
C GLU A 50 5.17 -5.49 -0.12
N ARG A 51 5.72 -5.98 1.00
CA ARG A 51 5.34 -5.57 2.36
C ARG A 51 5.56 -4.08 2.60
N GLY A 52 6.70 -3.55 2.18
CA GLY A 52 7.04 -2.13 2.35
C GLY A 52 6.11 -1.20 1.56
N ALA A 53 5.72 -1.61 0.35
CA ALA A 53 4.77 -0.85 -0.47
C ALA A 53 3.37 -0.86 0.14
N GLU A 54 2.93 -2.00 0.67
CA GLU A 54 1.67 -2.11 1.39
C GLU A 54 1.67 -1.31 2.70
N PHE A 55 2.78 -1.35 3.44
CA PHE A 55 2.93 -0.56 4.64
C PHE A 55 2.79 0.94 4.36
N ALA A 56 3.32 1.40 3.23
CA ALA A 56 3.18 2.79 2.80
C ALA A 56 1.72 3.21 2.57
N LEU A 57 0.83 2.30 2.15
CA LEU A 57 -0.61 2.58 2.03
C LEU A 57 -1.20 2.98 3.40
N TYR A 58 -0.92 2.17 4.42
CA TYR A 58 -1.39 2.44 5.77
C TYR A 58 -0.76 3.69 6.37
N VAL A 59 0.55 3.88 6.26
CA VAL A 59 1.25 5.09 6.75
C VAL A 59 0.74 6.35 6.04
N ALA A 60 0.29 6.26 4.80
CA ALA A 60 -0.25 7.40 4.07
C ALA A 60 -1.75 7.65 4.28
N GLY A 61 -2.48 6.69 4.87
CA GLY A 61 -3.94 6.69 4.88
C GLY A 61 -4.53 6.66 3.46
N GLU A 62 -3.91 5.92 2.53
CA GLU A 62 -4.26 5.87 1.12
C GLU A 62 -4.40 4.43 0.63
N ASP A 63 -5.29 4.19 -0.32
CA ASP A 63 -5.48 2.88 -0.97
C ASP A 63 -4.71 2.74 -2.30
N GLN A 64 -4.19 3.86 -2.84
CA GLN A 64 -3.39 3.90 -4.05
C GLN A 64 -1.91 4.15 -3.77
N LEU A 65 -1.03 3.24 -4.20
CA LEU A 65 0.41 3.32 -3.95
C LEU A 65 1.04 4.62 -4.46
N GLY A 66 0.62 5.11 -5.64
CA GLY A 66 1.15 6.36 -6.19
C GLY A 66 0.88 7.57 -5.30
N ARG A 67 -0.32 7.67 -4.72
CA ARG A 67 -0.69 8.73 -3.77
C ARG A 67 0.02 8.55 -2.45
N ALA A 68 0.10 7.30 -1.97
CA ALA A 68 0.83 6.98 -0.75
C ALA A 68 2.29 7.45 -0.84
N LEU A 69 3.02 7.05 -1.88
CA LEU A 69 4.42 7.43 -2.06
C LEU A 69 4.62 8.93 -2.28
N ALA A 70 3.66 9.63 -2.90
CA ALA A 70 3.71 11.09 -2.99
C ALA A 70 3.61 11.77 -1.62
N LYS A 71 2.83 11.20 -0.69
CA LYS A 71 2.69 11.71 0.68
C LYS A 71 3.85 11.34 1.58
N VAL A 72 4.20 10.05 1.66
CA VAL A 72 5.10 9.53 2.70
C VAL A 72 6.48 9.12 2.19
N GLY A 73 6.64 9.00 0.86
CA GLY A 73 7.90 8.56 0.27
C GLY A 73 9.02 9.59 0.41
N VAL A 74 10.25 9.10 0.53
CA VAL A 74 11.47 9.91 0.50
C VAL A 74 11.68 10.47 -0.92
N ALA A 75 11.85 11.78 -1.04
CA ALA A 75 12.09 12.51 -2.28
C ALA A 75 13.50 13.13 -2.30
N ALA A 76 13.86 13.81 -3.39
CA ALA A 76 15.18 14.41 -3.56
C ALA A 76 15.47 15.53 -2.54
N ASP A 77 14.43 16.21 -2.06
CA ASP A 77 14.47 17.27 -1.05
C ASP A 77 14.32 16.74 0.40
N THR A 78 14.23 15.41 0.59
CA THR A 78 14.08 14.85 1.93
C THR A 78 15.41 14.91 2.69
N GLU A 79 15.47 15.79 3.68
CA GLU A 79 16.64 15.94 4.57
C GLU A 79 16.64 14.92 5.72
N ARG A 80 15.45 14.56 6.22
CA ARG A 80 15.27 13.61 7.33
C ARG A 80 14.25 12.56 6.96
N PHE A 81 14.54 11.32 7.28
CA PHE A 81 13.64 10.19 7.04
C PHE A 81 13.60 9.26 8.26
N VAL A 82 12.49 8.56 8.40
CA VAL A 82 12.32 7.51 9.39
C VAL A 82 12.55 6.16 8.70
N LEU A 83 13.40 5.35 9.30
CA LEU A 83 13.57 3.95 8.93
C LEU A 83 12.71 3.09 9.84
N VAL A 84 11.93 2.19 9.24
CA VAL A 84 11.19 1.14 9.94
C VAL A 84 11.74 -0.19 9.47
N GLY A 85 12.12 -1.04 10.42
CA GLY A 85 12.75 -2.31 10.14
C GLY A 85 12.27 -3.39 11.08
N GLU A 86 12.04 -4.60 10.56
CA GLU A 86 11.84 -5.78 11.40
C GLU A 86 13.15 -6.29 11.97
N ARG A 87 13.10 -6.76 13.22
CA ARG A 87 14.23 -7.51 13.78
C ARG A 87 14.48 -8.79 12.97
N PRO A 88 15.74 -9.22 12.81
CA PRO A 88 16.94 -8.74 13.50
C PRO A 88 17.70 -7.62 12.74
N LEU A 89 17.02 -6.69 12.06
CA LEU A 89 17.70 -5.56 11.41
C LEU A 89 18.49 -4.74 12.43
N GLU A 90 19.81 -4.73 12.25
CA GLU A 90 20.72 -3.85 12.98
C GLU A 90 20.94 -2.56 12.18
N PRO A 91 20.64 -1.37 12.74
CA PRO A 91 20.77 -0.11 12.00
C PRO A 91 22.23 0.30 11.78
N GLY A 92 23.18 -0.11 12.65
CA GLY A 92 24.58 0.31 12.60
C GLY A 92 25.25 0.17 11.23
N PRO A 93 25.31 -1.04 10.63
CA PRO A 93 25.89 -1.24 9.31
C PRO A 93 25.24 -0.39 8.21
N LEU A 94 23.94 -0.12 8.32
CA LEU A 94 23.23 0.74 7.39
C LEU A 94 23.66 2.20 7.56
N LEU A 95 23.71 2.67 8.81
CA LEU A 95 24.12 4.04 9.12
C LEU A 95 25.54 4.31 8.62
N GLU A 96 26.48 3.41 8.91
CA GLU A 96 27.88 3.52 8.45
C GLU A 96 28.00 3.52 6.93
N ARG A 97 27.35 2.57 6.25
CA ARG A 97 27.40 2.43 4.79
C ARG A 97 26.90 3.68 4.05
N PHE A 98 25.95 4.40 4.64
CA PHE A 98 25.33 5.57 4.02
C PHE A 98 25.74 6.90 4.64
N GLY A 99 26.64 6.90 5.63
CA GLY A 99 27.03 8.11 6.36
C GLY A 99 25.84 8.79 7.04
N LEU A 100 24.87 8.00 7.51
CA LEU A 100 23.70 8.49 8.20
C LEU A 100 23.99 8.64 9.69
N VAL A 101 23.41 9.67 10.28
CA VAL A 101 23.47 9.90 11.72
C VAL A 101 22.10 9.58 12.30
N LEU A 102 22.07 8.71 13.31
CA LEU A 102 20.85 8.48 14.08
C LEU A 102 20.58 9.74 14.91
N ASP A 103 19.39 10.33 14.75
CA ASP A 103 18.94 11.46 15.54
C ASP A 103 17.68 11.07 16.33
N PRO A 104 17.83 10.62 17.59
CA PRO A 104 16.69 10.28 18.45
C PRO A 104 15.82 11.49 18.80
N ALA A 105 16.31 12.73 18.65
CA ALA A 105 15.50 13.93 18.90
C ALA A 105 14.60 14.27 17.71
N ALA A 106 14.91 13.75 16.51
CA ALA A 106 14.09 13.93 15.32
C ALA A 106 12.81 13.08 15.31
N TYR A 107 12.66 12.11 16.21
CA TYR A 107 11.50 11.23 16.27
C TYR A 107 11.34 10.52 17.64
N PRO A 108 10.11 10.39 18.19
CA PRO A 108 8.83 10.85 17.66
C PRO A 108 8.57 12.33 17.89
N VAL A 109 7.94 12.98 16.91
CA VAL A 109 7.50 14.39 16.98
C VAL A 109 5.98 14.44 16.88
N PRO A 110 5.28 15.23 17.71
CA PRO A 110 3.85 15.45 17.56
C PRO A 110 3.49 15.99 16.16
N PRO A 111 2.32 15.63 15.60
CA PRO A 111 1.92 16.13 14.30
C PRO A 111 1.80 17.66 14.30
N SER A 112 2.30 18.26 13.22
CA SER A 112 2.08 19.68 12.90
C SER A 112 0.96 19.83 11.86
N GLU A 113 0.50 21.06 11.62
CA GLU A 113 -0.43 21.34 10.52
C GLU A 113 0.12 20.89 9.16
N ALA A 114 1.43 21.07 8.94
CA ALA A 114 2.10 20.63 7.72
C ALA A 114 2.08 19.10 7.58
N THR A 115 2.28 18.37 8.68
CA THR A 115 2.17 16.90 8.73
C THR A 115 0.75 16.46 8.35
N LEU A 116 -0.27 17.07 8.95
CA LEU A 116 -1.67 16.75 8.66
C LEU A 116 -2.07 17.08 7.22
N GLY A 117 -1.64 18.24 6.72
CA GLY A 117 -1.89 18.64 5.33
C GLY A 117 -1.26 17.70 4.33
N ARG A 118 -0.03 17.24 4.61
CA ARG A 118 0.64 16.24 3.79
C ARG A 118 -0.11 14.90 3.77
N LEU A 119 -0.74 14.53 4.88
CA LEU A 119 -1.58 13.33 4.96
C LEU A 119 -3.00 13.53 4.39
N GLY A 120 -3.34 14.72 3.90
CA GLY A 120 -4.64 15.01 3.30
C GLY A 120 -5.75 15.28 4.31
N ILE A 121 -5.40 15.64 5.55
CA ILE A 121 -6.34 16.10 6.57
C ILE A 121 -6.50 17.61 6.40
N GLY A 122 -7.70 18.06 6.04
CA GLY A 122 -7.99 19.44 5.66
C GLY A 122 -8.07 20.40 6.84
N GLU A 123 -8.11 21.71 6.57
CA GLU A 123 -8.24 22.74 7.61
C GLU A 123 -9.53 22.60 8.44
N ALA A 124 -10.64 22.25 7.79
CA ALA A 124 -11.91 22.01 8.47
C ALA A 124 -11.80 20.91 9.55
N ASP A 125 -11.17 19.78 9.23
CA ASP A 125 -10.96 18.68 10.19
C ASP A 125 -10.05 19.12 11.36
N ARG A 126 -9.00 19.90 11.07
CA ARG A 126 -8.02 20.35 12.06
C ARG A 126 -8.59 21.34 13.07
N THR A 127 -9.45 22.25 12.59
CA THR A 127 -10.07 23.31 13.40
C THR A 127 -11.26 22.80 14.21
N ALA A 128 -11.85 21.67 13.81
CA ALA A 128 -12.95 21.03 14.53
C ALA A 128 -12.54 20.36 15.86
N VAL A 129 -11.25 20.10 16.07
CA VAL A 129 -10.72 19.41 17.25
C VAL A 129 -9.55 20.17 17.88
N ALA A 130 -9.27 19.88 19.15
CA ALA A 130 -8.08 20.41 19.80
C ALA A 130 -6.80 19.83 19.16
N GLN A 131 -5.70 20.59 19.21
CA GLN A 131 -4.40 20.14 18.68
C GLN A 131 -3.92 18.82 19.30
N SER A 132 -4.24 18.56 20.58
CA SER A 132 -3.95 17.30 21.26
C SER A 132 -4.64 16.08 20.63
N SER A 133 -5.67 16.28 19.82
CA SER A 133 -6.41 15.24 19.09
C SER A 133 -5.90 14.99 17.67
N TRP A 134 -4.93 15.77 17.17
CA TRP A 134 -4.45 15.68 15.79
C TRP A 134 -3.84 14.32 15.43
N GLU A 135 -3.14 13.66 16.37
CA GLU A 135 -2.66 12.29 16.15
C GLU A 135 -3.84 11.32 15.96
N GLY A 136 -4.95 11.53 16.66
CA GLY A 136 -6.18 10.75 16.49
C GLY A 136 -6.76 10.85 15.08
N LEU A 137 -6.75 12.05 14.47
CA LEU A 137 -7.19 12.23 13.08
C LEU A 137 -6.32 11.41 12.11
N VAL A 138 -5.02 11.30 12.37
CA VAL A 138 -4.12 10.47 11.55
C VAL A 138 -4.44 9.00 11.73
N LEU A 139 -4.62 8.54 12.98
CA LEU A 139 -4.98 7.15 13.27
C LEU A 139 -6.31 6.74 12.63
N GLU A 140 -7.28 7.66 12.56
CA GLU A 140 -8.54 7.45 11.83
C GLU A 140 -8.27 7.22 10.34
N ARG A 141 -7.43 8.06 9.69
CA ARG A 141 -7.08 7.86 8.28
C ARG A 141 -6.40 6.52 8.02
N VAL A 142 -5.52 6.07 8.90
CA VAL A 142 -4.92 4.72 8.83
C VAL A 142 -6.03 3.66 8.88
N ALA A 143 -6.98 3.78 9.80
CA ALA A 143 -8.05 2.83 9.98
C ALA A 143 -9.01 2.74 8.79
N LEU A 144 -9.25 3.86 8.10
CA LEU A 144 -10.15 3.93 6.95
C LEU A 144 -9.60 3.27 5.68
N VAL A 145 -8.29 3.01 5.58
CA VAL A 145 -7.67 2.38 4.40
C VAL A 145 -8.34 1.05 4.07
N ASP A 146 -8.66 0.26 5.11
CA ASP A 146 -9.26 -1.06 4.92
C ASP A 146 -10.68 -1.00 4.36
N LEU A 147 -11.45 0.02 4.76
CA LEU A 147 -12.83 0.22 4.30
C LEU A 147 -12.89 0.66 2.85
N ASN A 148 -11.98 1.54 2.43
CA ASN A 148 -11.95 2.07 1.07
C ASN A 148 -11.63 0.96 0.05
N ALA A 149 -10.70 0.06 0.37
CA ALA A 149 -10.36 -1.05 -0.50
C ALA A 149 -11.50 -2.10 -0.63
N SER A 150 -12.30 -2.28 0.41
CA SER A 150 -13.45 -3.18 0.39
C SER A 150 -14.53 -2.73 -0.61
N THR A 151 -14.78 -1.41 -0.70
CA THR A 151 -15.78 -0.86 -1.63
C THR A 151 -15.41 -1.00 -3.11
N ALA A 152 -14.12 -1.14 -3.44
CA ALA A 152 -13.65 -1.38 -4.80
C ALA A 152 -13.78 -2.86 -5.23
N SER A 153 -14.06 -3.76 -4.28
CA SER A 153 -13.98 -5.20 -4.48
C SER A 153 -15.33 -5.91 -4.56
N GLU A 154 -16.48 -5.21 -4.55
CA GLU A 154 -17.78 -5.88 -4.73
C GLU A 154 -17.88 -6.54 -6.12
N PRO A 155 -17.84 -7.88 -6.22
CA PRO A 155 -18.09 -8.58 -7.47
C PRO A 155 -19.61 -8.65 -7.64
N GLY A 156 -20.06 -8.35 -8.86
CA GLY A 156 -21.47 -8.36 -9.25
C GLY A 156 -22.27 -9.51 -8.64
N ARG A 157 -23.32 -9.12 -7.91
CA ARG A 157 -24.41 -9.98 -7.45
C ARG A 157 -24.79 -10.95 -8.57
N ALA A 158 -24.55 -12.23 -8.32
CA ALA A 158 -24.76 -13.32 -9.25
C ALA A 158 -26.12 -13.23 -9.96
N ARG A 159 -26.11 -13.27 -11.30
CA ARG A 159 -27.29 -13.63 -12.08
C ARG A 159 -27.62 -15.09 -11.80
N LYS A 160 -28.39 -15.33 -10.75
CA LYS A 160 -29.07 -16.61 -10.53
C LYS A 160 -30.43 -16.47 -11.18
N ASP A 161 -30.52 -16.83 -12.46
CA ASP A 161 -31.75 -17.22 -13.17
C ASP A 161 -31.37 -17.66 -14.59
N ALA A 162 -30.93 -18.92 -14.71
CA ALA A 162 -30.97 -19.64 -15.97
C ALA A 162 -31.63 -20.99 -15.68
N PRO A 163 -32.84 -21.28 -16.21
CA PRO A 163 -33.44 -22.59 -16.03
C PRO A 163 -32.65 -23.63 -16.82
N ALA A 164 -32.40 -24.76 -16.14
CA ALA A 164 -31.75 -25.94 -16.68
C ALA A 164 -32.55 -26.49 -17.88
N ASN A 165 -31.86 -26.75 -18.99
CA ASN A 165 -32.43 -27.50 -20.12
C ASN A 165 -32.09 -28.99 -19.95
N PRO A 166 -33.06 -29.92 -20.09
CA PRO A 166 -32.83 -31.35 -19.84
C PRO A 166 -32.09 -32.04 -21.00
N PRO A 167 -31.48 -33.22 -20.75
CA PRO A 167 -30.62 -33.87 -21.72
C PRO A 167 -31.42 -34.72 -22.72
N GLY A 168 -30.98 -34.68 -23.98
CA GLY A 168 -31.26 -35.74 -24.96
C GLY A 168 -31.99 -35.27 -26.20
N GLN A 169 -31.26 -35.18 -27.32
CA GLN A 169 -31.48 -36.05 -28.48
C GLN A 169 -30.57 -35.65 -29.64
N GLY A 170 -29.76 -36.62 -30.08
CA GLY A 170 -29.70 -37.02 -31.49
C GLY A 170 -29.13 -36.05 -32.53
N SER A 171 -28.07 -36.56 -33.18
CA SER A 171 -27.99 -36.73 -34.63
C SER A 171 -26.95 -35.90 -35.39
N SER A 172 -26.02 -36.67 -35.97
CA SER A 172 -25.56 -36.56 -37.34
C SER A 172 -24.62 -35.41 -37.72
N ARG A 173 -23.34 -35.75 -37.68
CA ARG A 173 -22.27 -35.16 -38.47
C ARG A 173 -22.38 -35.67 -39.93
N PRO A 174 -22.48 -34.81 -40.96
CA PRO A 174 -22.17 -35.19 -42.33
C PRO A 174 -20.72 -34.83 -42.71
N PRO A 175 -20.15 -35.50 -43.74
CA PRO A 175 -18.71 -35.53 -44.04
C PRO A 175 -18.21 -34.31 -44.84
N PRO A 176 -16.89 -34.09 -44.93
CA PRO A 176 -16.31 -33.03 -45.76
C PRO A 176 -16.41 -33.39 -47.26
N LYS A 177 -16.92 -32.44 -48.07
CA LYS A 177 -16.84 -32.52 -49.54
C LYS A 177 -15.42 -32.17 -49.99
N GLY A 178 -14.83 -33.06 -50.78
CA GLY A 178 -13.50 -32.91 -51.36
C GLY A 178 -13.45 -32.10 -52.66
N ALA A 179 -12.20 -31.82 -53.02
CA ALA A 179 -11.60 -31.73 -54.35
C ALA A 179 -12.28 -30.89 -55.44
N GLY A 180 -11.61 -29.79 -55.80
CA GLY A 180 -11.75 -29.09 -57.08
C GLY A 180 -10.39 -28.69 -57.63
N SER A 181 -9.78 -29.59 -58.40
CA SER A 181 -8.67 -29.29 -59.33
C SER A 181 -9.26 -28.69 -60.61
N LYS A 182 -8.64 -27.62 -61.16
CA LYS A 182 -8.22 -27.49 -62.58
C LYS A 182 -7.76 -26.06 -62.94
N ALA A 183 -6.45 -25.95 -63.13
CA ALA A 183 -5.70 -25.48 -64.31
C ALA A 183 -6.32 -24.52 -65.37
N LYS A 184 -5.42 -23.63 -65.84
CA LYS A 184 -5.30 -22.91 -67.13
C LYS A 184 -6.14 -21.65 -67.35
N HIS A 185 -5.50 -20.48 -67.45
CA HIS A 185 -4.90 -19.93 -68.68
C HIS A 185 -3.79 -18.95 -68.30
#